data_AF-A0A9P7URZ5-F1
#
_entry.id   AF-A0A9P7URZ5-F1
#
_cell.length_a   1.000
_cell.length_b   1.000
_cell.length_c   1.000
_cell.angle_alpha   90.00
_cell.angle_beta   90.00
_cell.angle_gamma   90.00
#
_symmetry.space_group_name_H-M   'P 1'
#
loop_
_entity.id
_entity.type
_entity.pdbx_description
1 polymer ?
#
loop_
_entity_poly.entity_id
_entity_poly.type
_entity_poly.pdbx_seq_one_letter_code
_entity_poly.pdbx_strand_id
1 'polypeptide(L)'
;WEIQPPQRERSPLDKMQKTRRSEASFGMTFQYKILDGAPNDNTHYGLELATLADLPEDALKEAHRVANHLAELQTRHRGHSESSKIASRRKALLRLRTQLTQAYEHSALPDKELLDYIARFQTDITKAFLYNDS
;
A
#
# COMPACT_ATOMS: atom_id res chain seq x y z
N TRP A 1 -36.78 -42.27 -23.32
CA TRP A 1 -36.60 -41.05 -22.52
C TRP A 1 -36.40 -41.46 -21.08
N GLU A 2 -35.14 -41.52 -20.63
CA GLU A 2 -34.78 -41.88 -19.26
C GLU A 2 -33.88 -40.77 -18.74
N ILE A 3 -34.38 -40.02 -17.75
CA ILE A 3 -33.73 -38.82 -17.22
C ILE A 3 -32.73 -39.27 -16.15
N GLN A 4 -31.43 -39.06 -16.42
CA GLN A 4 -30.38 -39.23 -15.41
C GLN A 4 -30.37 -38.02 -14.46
N PRO A 5 -30.30 -38.24 -13.13
CA PRO A 5 -30.21 -37.16 -12.16
C PRO A 5 -28.82 -36.50 -12.16
N PRO A 6 -28.73 -35.19 -11.87
CA PRO A 6 -27.47 -34.46 -11.87
C PRO A 6 -26.53 -34.96 -10.76
N GLN A 7 -25.26 -35.18 -11.13
CA GLN A 7 -24.19 -35.56 -10.22
C GLN A 7 -23.95 -34.45 -9.17
N ARG A 8 -23.95 -34.84 -7.88
CA ARG A 8 -23.70 -33.97 -6.73
C ARG A 8 -22.40 -33.16 -6.90
N GLU A 9 -22.52 -31.85 -6.69
CA GLU A 9 -21.40 -30.92 -6.53
C GLU A 9 -20.34 -31.47 -5.57
N ARG A 10 -19.09 -31.53 -6.03
CA ARG A 10 -17.95 -31.71 -5.13
C ARG A 10 -17.66 -30.39 -4.43
N SER A 11 -17.64 -30.45 -3.10
CA SER A 11 -17.41 -29.34 -2.17
C SER A 11 -16.05 -28.64 -2.37
N PRO A 12 -15.93 -27.30 -2.22
CA PRO A 12 -14.72 -26.53 -2.57
C PRO A 12 -13.52 -26.59 -1.60
N LEU A 13 -13.40 -27.57 -0.70
CA LEU A 13 -12.44 -27.51 0.42
C LEU A 13 -11.19 -28.39 0.29
N ASP A 14 -10.77 -28.76 -0.92
CA ASP A 14 -9.46 -29.39 -1.10
C ASP A 14 -8.40 -28.28 -1.31
N LYS A 15 -7.87 -27.78 -0.19
CA LYS A 15 -6.76 -26.81 -0.18
C LYS A 15 -5.52 -27.46 -0.80
N MET A 16 -5.26 -27.16 -2.07
CA MET A 16 -3.96 -27.44 -2.70
C MET A 16 -2.87 -26.57 -2.06
N GLN A 17 -2.29 -27.02 -0.94
CA GLN A 17 -0.98 -26.55 -0.52
C GLN A 17 0.07 -27.25 -1.38
N LYS A 18 0.40 -26.66 -2.53
CA LYS A 18 1.52 -27.11 -3.35
C LYS A 18 2.82 -26.49 -2.83
N THR A 19 3.35 -27.05 -1.76
CA THR A 19 4.71 -26.70 -1.29
C THR A 19 5.73 -27.43 -2.18
N ARG A 20 6.30 -26.74 -3.16
CA ARG A 20 7.53 -27.19 -3.85
C ARG A 20 8.69 -26.97 -2.87
N ARG A 21 9.34 -28.05 -2.43
CA ARG A 21 10.60 -27.95 -1.67
C ARG A 21 11.73 -27.69 -2.68
N SER A 22 12.24 -26.46 -2.73
CA SER A 22 13.58 -26.18 -3.24
C SER A 22 14.56 -26.33 -2.08
N GLU A 23 15.82 -26.65 -2.36
CA GLU A 23 16.89 -26.81 -1.36
C GLU A 23 17.22 -25.48 -0.63
N ALA A 24 16.69 -24.35 -1.10
CA ALA A 24 16.70 -23.11 -0.34
C ALA A 24 15.64 -23.17 0.79
N SER A 25 16.06 -22.89 2.02
CA SER A 25 15.28 -22.88 3.27
C SER A 25 14.09 -21.87 3.31
N PHE A 26 13.47 -21.52 2.19
CA PHE A 26 12.44 -20.50 2.09
C PHE A 26 11.11 -21.10 1.63
N GLY A 27 10.18 -21.30 2.57
CA GLY A 27 8.80 -21.67 2.30
C GLY A 27 7.92 -20.44 2.22
N MET A 28 7.45 -20.07 1.01
CA MET A 28 6.51 -18.97 0.84
C MET A 28 5.06 -19.47 0.94
N THR A 29 4.24 -18.84 1.79
CA THR A 29 2.81 -19.20 1.96
C THR A 29 1.92 -18.07 1.47
N PHE A 30 1.09 -18.37 0.46
CA PHE A 30 0.14 -17.43 -0.11
C PHE A 30 -1.15 -17.42 0.72
N GLN A 31 -1.53 -16.25 1.25
CA GLN A 31 -2.73 -16.12 2.10
C GLN A 31 -4.02 -15.87 1.32
N TYR A 32 -3.94 -15.50 0.03
CA TYR A 32 -5.08 -15.23 -0.88
C TYR A 32 -6.16 -14.30 -0.28
N LYS A 33 -5.73 -13.22 0.37
CA LYS A 33 -6.62 -12.19 0.95
C LYS A 33 -6.39 -10.85 0.27
N ILE A 34 -7.48 -10.11 0.05
CA ILE A 34 -7.42 -8.71 -0.36
C ILE A 34 -7.29 -7.88 0.91
N LEU A 35 -6.26 -7.04 0.96
CA LEU A 35 -6.02 -6.10 2.06
C LEU A 35 -5.96 -4.69 1.48
N ASP A 36 -6.49 -3.73 2.21
CA ASP A 36 -6.38 -2.32 1.84
C ASP A 36 -4.97 -1.80 2.11
N GLY A 37 -4.39 -1.14 1.11
CA GLY A 37 -3.06 -0.53 1.21
C GLY A 37 -1.96 -1.31 0.49
N ALA A 38 -0.74 -0.76 0.52
CA ALA A 38 0.43 -1.42 -0.02
C ALA A 38 0.93 -2.49 0.98
N PRO A 39 1.44 -3.65 0.50
CA PRO A 39 2.08 -4.64 1.36
C PRO A 39 3.24 -4.03 2.15
N ASN A 40 3.33 -4.32 3.44
CA ASN A 40 4.36 -3.73 4.32
C ASN A 40 5.74 -4.39 4.20
N ASP A 41 5.83 -5.67 3.85
CA ASP A 41 7.07 -6.47 4.04
C ASP A 41 7.79 -6.93 2.76
N ASN A 42 7.11 -7.01 1.59
CA ASN A 42 7.73 -7.62 0.40
C ASN A 42 7.92 -6.59 -0.71
N THR A 43 8.87 -5.68 -0.51
CA THR A 43 9.21 -4.63 -1.50
C THR A 43 9.63 -5.24 -2.86
N HIS A 44 10.07 -6.50 -2.89
CA HIS A 44 10.53 -7.18 -4.10
C HIS A 44 10.07 -8.65 -4.19
N TYR A 45 8.76 -8.89 -4.02
CA TYR A 45 8.16 -10.22 -4.09
C TYR A 45 8.60 -11.10 -5.29
N GLY A 46 8.83 -10.49 -6.46
CA GLY A 46 9.34 -11.19 -7.64
C GLY A 46 10.75 -11.76 -7.49
N LEU A 47 11.63 -11.11 -6.70
CA LEU A 47 12.98 -11.61 -6.43
C LEU A 47 12.96 -12.81 -5.48
N GLU A 48 12.09 -12.79 -4.47
CA GLU A 48 11.88 -13.92 -3.56
C GLU A 48 11.24 -15.14 -4.25
N LEU A 49 10.47 -14.91 -5.32
CA LEU A 49 9.98 -15.99 -6.17
C LEU A 49 11.09 -16.54 -7.08
N ALA A 50 11.97 -15.68 -7.57
CA ALA A 50 13.09 -16.09 -8.43
C ALA A 50 14.07 -17.02 -7.70
N THR A 51 14.27 -16.83 -6.40
CA THR A 51 15.06 -17.75 -5.57
C THR A 51 14.42 -19.13 -5.47
N LEU A 52 13.08 -19.22 -5.49
CA LEU A 52 12.34 -20.49 -5.47
C LEU A 52 12.29 -21.17 -6.85
N ALA A 53 12.59 -20.43 -7.92
CA ALA A 53 12.61 -20.89 -9.30
C ALA A 53 14.00 -21.38 -9.74
N ASP A 54 14.95 -21.52 -8.82
CA ASP A 54 16.32 -22.02 -9.05
C ASP A 54 17.08 -21.19 -10.13
N LEU A 55 16.86 -19.87 -10.16
CA LEU A 55 17.64 -18.96 -11.02
C LEU A 55 19.11 -18.89 -10.57
N PRO A 56 20.07 -18.71 -11.49
CA PRO A 56 21.48 -18.61 -11.13
C PRO A 56 21.77 -17.37 -10.27
N GLU A 57 22.66 -17.54 -9.29
CA GLU A 57 23.00 -16.52 -8.29
C GLU A 57 23.47 -15.19 -8.90
N ASP A 58 24.21 -15.26 -10.00
CA ASP A 58 24.68 -14.06 -10.72
C ASP A 58 23.51 -13.24 -11.29
N ALA A 59 22.47 -13.92 -11.80
CA ALA A 59 21.28 -13.25 -12.30
C ALA A 59 20.43 -12.67 -11.15
N LEU A 60 20.33 -13.40 -10.03
CA LEU A 60 19.65 -12.90 -8.83
C LEU A 60 20.33 -11.65 -8.29
N LYS A 61 21.66 -11.64 -8.21
CA LYS A 61 22.45 -10.49 -7.75
C LYS A 61 22.24 -9.26 -8.61
N GLU A 62 22.29 -9.41 -9.94
CA GLU A 62 22.02 -8.29 -10.84
C GLU A 62 20.57 -7.82 -10.77
N ALA A 63 19.61 -8.74 -10.64
CA ALA A 63 18.21 -8.40 -10.48
C ALA A 63 17.96 -7.59 -9.19
N HIS A 64 18.60 -7.94 -8.07
CA HIS A 64 18.55 -7.16 -6.83
C HIS A 64 19.14 -5.76 -7.02
N ARG A 65 20.29 -5.65 -7.69
CA ARG A 65 20.94 -4.35 -7.95
C ARG A 65 20.04 -3.43 -8.77
N VAL A 66 19.44 -3.96 -9.83
CA VAL A 66 18.54 -3.20 -10.73
C VAL A 66 17.26 -2.82 -10.01
N ALA A 67 16.63 -3.75 -9.28
CA ALA A 67 15.39 -3.49 -8.53
C ALA A 67 15.57 -2.37 -7.49
N ASN A 68 16.65 -2.43 -6.71
CA ASN A 68 16.98 -1.39 -5.73
C ASN A 68 17.21 -0.02 -6.41
N HIS A 69 17.96 0.00 -7.51
CA HIS A 69 18.20 1.24 -8.26
C HIS A 69 16.91 1.86 -8.80
N LEU A 70 15.99 1.05 -9.34
CA LEU A 70 14.67 1.48 -9.79
C LEU A 70 13.79 1.97 -8.64
N ALA A 71 13.81 1.29 -7.49
CA ALA A 71 13.07 1.71 -6.30
C ALA A 71 13.55 3.08 -5.78
N GLU A 72 14.86 3.31 -5.76
CA GLU A 72 15.46 4.60 -5.43
C GLU A 72 15.05 5.68 -6.43
N LEU A 73 15.16 5.42 -7.74
CA LEU A 73 14.74 6.35 -8.79
C LEU A 73 13.26 6.70 -8.69
N GLN A 74 12.40 5.71 -8.48
CA GLN A 74 10.97 5.91 -8.31
C GLN A 74 10.67 6.77 -7.06
N THR A 75 11.38 6.53 -5.96
CA THR A 75 11.24 7.33 -4.73
C THR A 75 11.63 8.79 -4.98
N ARG A 76 12.76 9.02 -5.66
CA ARG A 76 13.20 10.37 -6.04
C ARG A 76 12.21 11.06 -6.98
N HIS A 77 11.72 10.35 -8.00
CA HIS A 77 10.78 10.90 -8.96
C HIS A 77 9.41 11.20 -8.33
N ARG A 78 8.93 10.35 -7.41
CA ARG A 78 7.71 10.62 -6.62
C ARG A 78 7.86 11.85 -5.72
N GLY A 79 9.05 12.08 -5.16
CA GLY A 79 9.34 13.29 -4.38
C GLY A 79 9.37 14.56 -5.24
N HIS A 80 9.91 14.47 -6.46
CA HIS A 80 10.13 15.63 -7.33
C HIS A 80 8.97 15.92 -8.31
N SER A 81 8.00 15.01 -8.46
CA SER A 81 6.92 15.20 -9.43
C SER A 81 5.90 16.24 -8.96
N GLU A 82 5.62 17.23 -9.82
CA GLU A 82 4.53 18.20 -9.66
C GLU A 82 3.18 17.52 -9.37
N SER A 83 2.96 16.32 -9.91
CA SER A 83 1.76 15.52 -9.63
C SER A 83 1.66 15.10 -8.15
N SER A 84 2.80 14.80 -7.52
CA SER A 84 2.88 14.48 -6.08
C SER A 84 2.60 15.71 -5.22
N LYS A 85 3.09 16.89 -5.65
CA LYS A 85 2.79 18.17 -4.99
C LYS A 85 1.30 18.48 -5.05
N ILE A 86 0.67 18.35 -6.23
CA ILE A 86 -0.77 18.56 -6.44
C ILE A 86 -1.59 17.55 -5.62
N ALA A 87 -1.21 16.27 -5.62
CA ALA A 87 -1.88 15.25 -4.82
C ALA A 87 -1.79 15.53 -3.31
N SER A 88 -0.62 15.98 -2.83
CA SER A 88 -0.40 16.37 -1.43
C SER A 88 -1.26 17.57 -1.04
N ARG A 89 -1.32 18.61 -1.88
CA ARG A 89 -2.19 19.78 -1.70
C ARG A 89 -3.66 19.38 -1.63
N ARG A 90 -4.14 18.55 -2.56
CA ARG A 90 -5.53 18.04 -2.58
C ARG A 90 -5.85 17.23 -1.32
N LYS A 91 -4.93 16.39 -0.88
CA LYS A 91 -5.08 15.60 0.36
C LYS A 91 -5.15 16.50 1.59
N ALA A 92 -4.32 17.54 1.67
CA ALA A 92 -4.36 18.52 2.75
C ALA A 92 -5.70 19.28 2.79
N LEU A 93 -6.20 19.75 1.63
CA LEU A 93 -7.52 20.40 1.53
C LEU A 93 -8.68 19.47 1.90
N LEU A 94 -8.62 18.21 1.47
CA LEU A 94 -9.66 17.24 1.83
C LEU A 94 -9.71 17.01 3.34
N ARG A 95 -8.55 16.86 3.97
CA ARG A 95 -8.44 16.74 5.44
C ARG A 95 -9.00 17.97 6.14
N LEU A 96 -8.63 19.17 5.68
CA LEU A 96 -9.15 20.44 6.20
C LEU A 96 -10.68 20.45 6.19
N ARG A 97 -11.28 20.16 5.02
CA ARG A 97 -12.73 20.13 4.89
C ARG A 97 -13.34 19.15 5.87
N THR A 98 -12.83 17.92 5.93
CA THR A 98 -13.36 16.88 6.82
C THR A 98 -13.29 17.30 8.29
N GLN A 99 -12.17 17.86 8.75
CA GLN A 99 -12.01 18.24 10.16
C GLN A 99 -12.84 19.45 10.54
N LEU A 100 -13.00 20.44 9.64
CA LEU A 100 -13.90 21.57 9.88
C LEU A 100 -15.36 21.13 9.89
N THR A 101 -15.77 20.27 8.97
CA THR A 101 -17.13 19.70 8.96
C THR A 101 -17.39 18.91 10.24
N GLN A 102 -16.46 18.08 10.68
CA GLN A 102 -16.58 17.36 11.95
C GLN A 102 -16.66 18.29 13.15
N ALA A 103 -15.85 19.35 13.19
CA ALA A 103 -15.90 20.32 14.28
C ALA A 103 -17.24 21.09 14.29
N TYR A 104 -17.76 21.44 13.12
CA TYR A 104 -19.03 22.12 12.96
C TYR A 104 -20.24 21.23 13.33
N GLU A 105 -20.26 19.99 12.86
CA GLU A 105 -21.40 19.09 13.04
C GLU A 105 -21.40 18.38 14.40
N HIS A 106 -20.23 18.21 15.01
CA HIS A 106 -20.07 17.31 16.17
C HIS A 106 -19.23 17.87 17.32
N SER A 107 -18.65 19.08 17.23
CA SER A 107 -17.89 19.57 18.39
C SER A 107 -18.83 20.06 19.50
N ALA A 108 -18.60 19.52 20.70
CA ALA A 108 -19.09 20.07 21.96
C ALA A 108 -18.02 20.96 22.63
N LEU A 109 -17.04 21.44 21.84
CA LEU A 109 -15.90 22.21 22.35
C LEU A 109 -16.35 23.63 22.71
N PRO A 110 -15.91 24.18 23.85
CA PRO A 110 -16.11 25.59 24.17
C PRO A 110 -15.44 26.49 23.12
N ASP A 111 -16.05 27.65 22.82
CA ASP A 111 -15.62 28.58 21.75
C ASP A 111 -14.11 28.88 21.74
N LYS A 112 -13.50 29.01 22.92
CA LYS A 112 -12.06 29.31 23.06
C LYS A 112 -11.17 28.15 22.61
N GLU A 113 -11.52 26.92 22.95
CA GLU A 113 -10.76 25.73 22.57
C GLU A 113 -10.91 25.42 21.08
N LEU A 114 -12.10 25.70 20.54
CA LEU A 114 -12.37 25.58 19.11
C LEU A 114 -11.51 26.56 18.30
N LEU A 115 -11.40 27.81 18.74
CA LEU A 115 -10.56 28.83 18.10
C LEU A 115 -9.07 28.46 18.14
N ASP A 116 -8.58 27.98 19.29
CA ASP A 116 -7.18 27.53 19.43
C ASP A 116 -6.89 26.31 18.55
N TYR A 117 -7.83 25.36 18.46
CA TYR A 117 -7.72 24.20 17.57
C TYR A 117 -7.64 24.63 16.10
N ILE A 118 -8.53 25.51 15.65
CA ILE A 118 -8.55 26.03 14.27
C ILE A 118 -7.26 26.79 13.95
N ALA A 119 -6.76 27.62 14.87
CA ALA A 119 -5.53 28.40 14.67
C ALA A 119 -4.28 27.50 14.52
N ARG A 120 -4.15 26.47 15.35
CA ARG A 120 -3.08 25.46 15.22
C ARG A 120 -3.19 24.72 13.89
N PHE A 121 -4.39 24.34 13.51
CA PHE A 121 -4.64 23.61 12.27
C PHE A 121 -4.35 24.44 11.03
N GLN A 122 -4.70 25.72 11.03
CA GLN A 122 -4.38 26.68 9.98
C GLN A 122 -2.85 26.82 9.83
N THR A 123 -2.13 26.92 10.95
CA THR A 123 -0.67 27.01 10.95
C THR A 123 -0.01 25.77 10.32
N ASP A 124 -0.49 24.57 10.67
CA ASP A 124 0.05 23.31 10.14
C ASP A 124 -0.22 23.16 8.64
N ILE A 125 -1.38 23.59 8.18
CA ILE A 125 -1.73 23.61 6.76
C ILE A 125 -0.89 24.64 6.00
N THR A 126 -0.73 25.86 6.52
CA THR A 126 0.11 26.88 5.90
C THR A 126 1.56 26.40 5.76
N LYS A 127 2.09 25.71 6.78
CA LYS A 127 3.41 25.06 6.68
C LYS A 127 3.45 24.00 5.58
N ALA A 128 2.44 23.13 5.49
CA ALA A 128 2.37 22.09 4.47
C ALA A 128 2.26 22.67 3.04
N PHE A 129 1.66 23.85 2.86
CA PHE A 129 1.59 24.54 1.57
C PHE A 129 2.89 25.26 1.21
N LEU A 130 3.55 25.91 2.17
CA LEU A 130 4.75 26.72 1.92
C LEU A 130 6.04 25.89 1.82
N TYR A 131 6.18 24.83 2.60
CA TYR A 131 7.39 23.99 2.59
C TYR A 131 7.43 22.97 1.44
N ASN A 132 6.32 22.75 0.74
CA ASN A 132 6.25 21.81 -0.39
C ASN A 132 6.56 22.49 -1.75
N ASP A 133 7.00 23.76 -1.74
CA ASP A 133 7.38 24.56 -2.90
C ASP A 133 8.90 24.86 -2.99
N SER A 134 9.72 24.41 -2.04
CA SER A 134 11.19 24.58 -2.04
C SER A 134 11.94 23.34 -2.53
#